data_AF-A0A7G7MNZ2-F1
#
_entry.id   AF-A0A7G7MNZ2-F1
#
_cell.length_a   1.000
_cell.length_b   1.000
_cell.length_c   1.000
_cell.angle_alpha   90.00
_cell.angle_beta   90.00
_cell.angle_gamma   90.00
#
_symmetry.space_group_name_H-M   'P 1'
#
loop_
_entity.id
_entity.type
_entity.pdbx_description
1 polymer ?
#
loop_
_entity_poly.entity_id
_entity_poly.type
_entity_poly.pdbx_seq_one_letter_code
_entity_poly.pdbx_strand_id
1 'polypeptide(L)'
;MTETSLKADLHDYLRAARSAAVWKLDGLSDYDVRRPLVATGTNLLGIVKHLATVEWGHFGAAFGEPDPASLPWSAADAEPDADMWAAEHETRAELLDLYTQVCAASDAVIAGNDLDAIGHVPWWPEPMATVTLQHILIHTIAEANRHAGHSDIVRELIDGSAGYSAQVDLVSRDGQAERREQWERLEGIARRA
;
A
#
# COMPACT_ATOMS: atom_id res chain seq x y z
N MET A 1 25.62 3.06 17.09
CA MET A 1 24.40 2.34 16.66
C MET A 1 23.44 2.41 17.82
N THR A 2 22.44 3.27 17.73
CA THR A 2 21.33 3.28 18.69
C THR A 2 20.56 1.98 18.48
N GLU A 3 20.43 1.15 19.51
CA GLU A 3 19.50 0.03 19.51
C GLU A 3 18.08 0.59 19.34
N THR A 4 17.54 0.56 18.12
CA THR A 4 16.11 0.74 17.93
C THR A 4 15.40 -0.50 18.48
N SER A 5 14.32 -0.28 19.24
CA SER A 5 13.48 -1.40 19.67
C SER A 5 12.85 -2.07 18.45
N LEU A 6 12.56 -3.38 18.52
CA LEU A 6 11.86 -4.12 17.45
C LEU A 6 10.59 -3.39 16.96
N LYS A 7 9.85 -2.76 17.87
CA LYS A 7 8.66 -1.98 17.56
C LYS A 7 8.98 -0.77 16.67
N ALA A 8 10.09 -0.08 16.94
CA ALA A 8 10.53 1.05 16.13
C ALA A 8 10.89 0.59 14.70
N ASP A 9 11.65 -0.50 14.57
CA ASP A 9 12.01 -1.04 13.25
C ASP A 9 10.76 -1.42 12.43
N LEU A 10 9.81 -2.15 13.02
CA LEU A 10 8.54 -2.50 12.37
C LEU A 10 7.76 -1.25 11.93
N HIS A 11 7.68 -0.24 12.80
CA HIS A 11 6.97 0.99 12.50
C HIS A 11 7.64 1.77 11.35
N ASP A 12 8.96 1.82 11.33
CA ASP A 12 9.72 2.49 10.28
C ASP A 12 9.58 1.77 8.93
N TYR A 13 9.56 0.43 8.92
CA TYR A 13 9.26 -0.34 7.70
C TYR A 13 7.84 -0.05 7.17
N LEU A 14 6.85 0.08 8.05
CA LEU A 14 5.49 0.44 7.65
C LEU A 14 5.44 1.87 7.05
N ARG A 15 6.08 2.84 7.70
CA ARG A 15 6.17 4.23 7.19
C ARG A 15 6.85 4.32 5.84
N ALA A 16 7.91 3.54 5.65
CA ALA A 16 8.63 3.49 4.40
C ALA A 16 7.78 2.89 3.28
N ALA A 17 7.01 1.82 3.55
CA ALA A 17 6.07 1.24 2.59
C ALA A 17 4.92 2.20 2.22
N ARG A 18 4.35 2.92 3.19
CA ARG A 18 3.33 3.97 2.95
C ARG A 18 3.86 5.07 2.04
N SER A 19 5.05 5.58 2.35
CA SER A 19 5.73 6.61 1.55
C SER A 19 6.03 6.09 0.15
N ALA A 20 6.46 4.83 0.06
CA ALA A 20 6.67 4.14 -1.19
C ALA A 20 5.37 4.10 -2.02
N ALA A 21 4.20 3.80 -1.45
CA ALA A 21 2.95 3.77 -2.21
C ALA A 21 2.52 5.16 -2.71
N VAL A 22 2.61 6.19 -1.86
CA VAL A 22 2.11 7.55 -2.18
C VAL A 22 2.90 8.21 -3.30
N TRP A 23 4.24 8.14 -3.28
CA TRP A 23 5.05 8.87 -4.28
C TRP A 23 4.76 8.39 -5.72
N LYS A 24 4.25 7.17 -5.91
CA LYS A 24 3.89 6.67 -7.25
C LYS A 24 2.79 7.49 -7.90
N LEU A 25 2.10 8.37 -7.19
CA LEU A 25 1.13 9.29 -7.78
C LEU A 25 1.74 10.61 -8.27
N ASP A 26 2.98 10.91 -7.88
CA ASP A 26 3.60 12.22 -8.11
C ASP A 26 3.83 12.47 -9.60
N GLY A 27 3.43 13.66 -10.07
CA GLY A 27 3.60 14.10 -11.46
C GLY A 27 2.65 13.44 -12.47
N LEU A 28 1.82 12.48 -12.07
CA LEU A 28 0.89 11.79 -12.97
C LEU A 28 -0.43 12.53 -13.15
N SER A 29 -1.00 12.44 -14.35
CA SER A 29 -2.34 12.94 -14.66
C SER A 29 -3.43 12.19 -13.89
N ASP A 30 -4.59 12.82 -13.74
CA ASP A 30 -5.75 12.21 -13.07
C ASP A 30 -6.22 10.90 -13.73
N TYR A 31 -6.08 10.83 -15.06
CA TYR A 31 -6.33 9.64 -15.86
C TYR A 31 -5.30 8.53 -15.58
N ASP A 32 -4.01 8.85 -15.56
CA ASP A 32 -2.94 7.86 -15.41
C ASP A 32 -2.98 7.12 -14.07
N VAL A 33 -3.39 7.79 -12.99
CA VAL A 33 -3.49 7.12 -11.68
C VAL A 33 -4.72 6.21 -11.55
N ARG A 34 -5.75 6.38 -12.40
CA ARG A 34 -7.01 5.61 -12.36
C ARG A 34 -7.10 4.51 -13.40
N ARG A 35 -6.40 4.66 -14.53
CA ARG A 35 -6.53 3.69 -15.63
C ARG A 35 -5.90 2.36 -15.22
N PRO A 36 -6.51 1.22 -15.60
CA PRO A 36 -5.91 -0.09 -15.37
C PRO A 36 -4.74 -0.32 -16.33
N LEU A 37 -3.62 -0.87 -15.83
CA LEU A 37 -2.43 -1.19 -16.65
C LEU A 37 -2.22 -2.70 -16.82
N VAL A 38 -3.03 -3.52 -16.15
CA VAL A 38 -2.97 -4.99 -16.19
C VAL A 38 -4.39 -5.58 -16.16
N ALA A 39 -4.52 -6.85 -16.54
CA ALA A 39 -5.81 -7.53 -16.71
C ALA A 39 -6.64 -7.64 -15.42
N THR A 40 -6.00 -7.54 -14.25
CA THR A 40 -6.67 -7.53 -12.94
C THR A 40 -7.36 -6.19 -12.62
N GLY A 41 -7.23 -5.17 -13.48
CA GLY A 41 -7.81 -3.84 -13.23
C GLY A 41 -6.98 -2.96 -12.29
N THR A 42 -5.81 -3.44 -11.85
CA THR A 42 -4.94 -2.73 -10.92
C THR A 42 -4.52 -1.36 -11.46
N ASN A 43 -4.72 -0.33 -10.65
CA ASN A 43 -4.38 1.07 -10.90
C ASN A 43 -3.80 1.70 -9.61
N LEU A 44 -3.07 2.80 -9.74
CA LEU A 44 -2.29 3.36 -8.64
C LEU A 44 -3.17 4.01 -7.55
N LEU A 45 -4.21 4.73 -7.93
CA LEU A 45 -5.09 5.41 -6.98
C LEU A 45 -5.93 4.41 -6.17
N GLY A 46 -6.40 3.35 -6.83
CA GLY A 46 -7.06 2.22 -6.20
C GLY A 46 -6.18 1.52 -5.18
N ILE A 47 -4.88 1.34 -5.45
CA ILE A 47 -3.95 0.80 -4.46
C ILE A 47 -3.88 1.69 -3.21
N VAL A 48 -3.83 3.01 -3.35
CA VAL A 48 -3.80 3.92 -2.18
C VAL A 48 -5.11 3.84 -1.38
N LYS A 49 -6.26 3.78 -2.05
CA LYS A 49 -7.57 3.58 -1.40
C LYS A 49 -7.64 2.24 -0.65
N HIS A 50 -7.13 1.17 -1.26
CA HIS A 50 -7.06 -0.14 -0.63
C HIS A 50 -6.18 -0.11 0.62
N LEU A 51 -4.98 0.48 0.55
CA LEU A 51 -4.10 0.59 1.73
C LEU A 51 -4.72 1.42 2.86
N ALA A 52 -5.47 2.48 2.54
CA ALA A 52 -6.24 3.20 3.55
C ALA A 52 -7.31 2.29 4.21
N THR A 53 -7.98 1.45 3.42
CA THR A 53 -8.99 0.50 3.92
C THR A 53 -8.38 -0.58 4.81
N VAL A 54 -7.25 -1.16 4.38
CA VAL A 54 -6.50 -2.18 5.13
C VAL A 54 -6.05 -1.63 6.48
N GLU A 55 -5.45 -0.44 6.52
CA GLU A 55 -4.97 0.15 7.77
C GLU A 55 -6.11 0.57 8.70
N TRP A 56 -7.17 1.18 8.14
CA TRP A 56 -8.35 1.58 8.89
C TRP A 56 -8.98 0.37 9.58
N GLY A 57 -9.13 -0.74 8.85
CA GLY A 57 -9.60 -1.99 9.41
C GLY A 57 -8.66 -2.52 10.48
N HIS A 58 -7.41 -2.83 10.13
CA HIS A 58 -6.57 -3.64 11.02
C HIS A 58 -6.07 -2.90 12.26
N PHE A 59 -5.85 -1.58 12.21
CA PHE A 59 -5.51 -0.82 13.42
C PHE A 59 -6.74 -0.24 14.10
N GLY A 60 -7.65 0.37 13.35
CA GLY A 60 -8.85 1.01 13.88
C GLY A 60 -9.82 0.01 14.48
N ALA A 61 -10.26 -0.99 13.71
CA ALA A 61 -11.25 -1.95 14.19
C ALA A 61 -10.66 -2.97 15.18
N ALA A 62 -9.37 -3.31 15.09
CA ALA A 62 -8.78 -4.33 15.98
C ALA A 62 -8.31 -3.81 17.33
N PHE A 63 -7.90 -2.54 17.44
CA PHE A 63 -7.32 -1.95 18.67
C PHE A 63 -7.91 -0.61 19.09
N GLY A 64 -8.72 0.03 18.24
CA GLY A 64 -9.36 1.32 18.54
C GLY A 64 -10.82 1.18 18.98
N GLU A 65 -11.45 2.31 19.28
CA GLU A 65 -12.91 2.38 19.19
C GLU A 65 -13.28 2.47 17.71
N PRO A 66 -14.26 1.68 17.23
CA PRO A 66 -14.70 1.78 15.85
C PRO A 66 -15.33 3.16 15.66
N ASP A 67 -14.59 4.13 15.12
CA ASP A 67 -15.19 5.31 14.53
C ASP A 67 -15.72 4.89 13.15
N PRO A 68 -17.05 4.71 13.00
CA PRO A 68 -17.64 4.29 11.76
C PRO A 68 -17.82 5.54 10.89
N ALA A 69 -16.71 6.14 10.47
CA ALA A 69 -16.65 6.47 9.06
C ALA A 69 -16.62 5.11 8.34
N SER A 70 -17.79 4.45 8.26
CA SER A 70 -17.96 3.22 7.51
C SER A 70 -17.57 3.59 6.10
N LEU A 71 -16.35 3.24 5.72
CA LEU A 71 -15.86 3.48 4.38
C LEU A 71 -16.97 2.97 3.44
N PRO A 72 -17.56 3.81 2.58
CA PRO A 72 -18.77 3.42 1.85
C PRO A 72 -18.57 2.14 1.04
N TRP A 73 -17.34 1.91 0.58
CA TRP A 73 -16.89 0.72 -0.14
C TRP A 73 -16.60 -0.50 0.74
N SER A 74 -16.79 -0.40 2.05
CA SER A 74 -16.75 -1.53 3.01
C SER A 74 -18.15 -1.91 3.52
N ALA A 75 -19.21 -1.33 2.95
CA ALA A 75 -20.59 -1.75 3.22
C ALA A 75 -20.84 -3.19 2.73
N ALA A 76 -21.79 -3.88 3.37
CA ALA A 76 -22.09 -5.28 3.03
C ALA A 76 -22.63 -5.45 1.59
N ASP A 77 -23.21 -4.41 1.01
CA ASP A 77 -23.73 -4.33 -0.35
C ASP A 77 -22.80 -3.58 -1.32
N ALA A 78 -21.58 -3.22 -0.89
CA ALA A 78 -20.58 -2.63 -1.76
C ALA A 78 -20.18 -3.59 -2.89
N GLU A 79 -19.78 -3.02 -4.03
CA GLU A 79 -19.27 -3.82 -5.15
C GLU A 79 -18.01 -4.60 -4.71
N PRO A 80 -17.80 -5.82 -5.26
CA PRO A 80 -16.55 -6.54 -5.05
C PRO A 80 -15.35 -5.66 -5.43
N ASP A 81 -14.32 -5.67 -4.58
CA ASP A 81 -13.09 -4.90 -4.76
C ASP A 81 -13.31 -3.38 -4.90
N ALA A 82 -14.38 -2.83 -4.32
CA ALA A 82 -14.69 -1.39 -4.36
C ALA A 82 -13.62 -0.48 -3.75
N ASP A 83 -12.71 -1.02 -2.94
CA ASP A 83 -11.54 -0.34 -2.42
C ASP A 83 -10.33 -0.36 -3.37
N MET A 84 -10.36 -1.18 -4.43
CA MET A 84 -9.29 -1.31 -5.42
C MET A 84 -9.40 -0.34 -6.61
N TRP A 85 -10.37 0.57 -6.59
CA TRP A 85 -10.57 1.61 -7.60
C TRP A 85 -11.24 2.85 -7.01
N ALA A 86 -11.04 3.99 -7.68
CA ALA A 86 -11.66 5.27 -7.32
C ALA A 86 -12.75 5.63 -8.33
N ALA A 87 -13.95 5.92 -7.84
CA ALA A 87 -15.07 6.40 -8.64
C ALA A 87 -14.82 7.81 -9.19
N GLU A 88 -15.61 8.20 -10.19
CA GLU A 88 -15.48 9.53 -10.85
C GLU A 88 -15.63 10.71 -9.87
N HIS A 89 -16.41 10.53 -8.82
CA HIS A 89 -16.63 11.54 -7.78
C HIS A 89 -15.61 11.48 -6.64
N GLU A 90 -14.78 10.44 -6.56
CA GLU A 90 -13.72 10.31 -5.57
C GLU A 90 -12.45 10.98 -6.11
N THR A 91 -12.06 12.10 -5.49
CA THR A 91 -10.87 12.83 -5.93
C THR A 91 -9.60 12.20 -5.38
N ARG A 92 -8.49 12.39 -6.10
CA ARG A 92 -7.15 11.97 -5.62
C ARG A 92 -6.82 12.62 -4.27
N ALA A 93 -7.18 13.90 -4.10
CA ALA A 93 -6.89 14.66 -2.89
C ALA A 93 -7.63 14.07 -1.68
N GLU A 94 -8.92 13.79 -1.81
CA GLU A 94 -9.72 13.19 -0.74
C GLU A 94 -9.19 11.82 -0.32
N LEU A 95 -8.78 10.98 -1.29
CA LEU A 95 -8.22 9.66 -0.98
C LEU A 95 -6.83 9.74 -0.34
N LEU A 96 -6.00 10.71 -0.73
CA LEU A 96 -4.71 10.96 -0.07
C LEU A 96 -4.88 11.52 1.34
N ASP A 97 -5.84 12.42 1.53
CA ASP A 97 -6.17 12.98 2.84
C ASP A 97 -6.73 11.90 3.77
N LEU A 98 -7.61 11.02 3.25
CA LEU A 98 -8.09 9.85 3.97
C LEU A 98 -6.92 8.94 4.37
N TYR A 99 -6.04 8.60 3.42
CA TYR A 99 -4.91 7.72 3.73
C TYR A 99 -3.98 8.34 4.78
N THR A 100 -3.74 9.65 4.71
CA THR A 100 -2.96 10.39 5.71
C THR A 100 -3.60 10.32 7.10
N GLN A 101 -4.92 10.54 7.20
CA GLN A 101 -5.66 10.47 8.45
C GLN A 101 -5.62 9.06 9.05
N VAL A 102 -5.83 8.03 8.22
CA VAL A 102 -5.75 6.63 8.65
C VAL A 102 -4.34 6.29 9.13
N CYS A 103 -3.30 6.67 8.40
CA CYS A 103 -1.91 6.45 8.81
C CYS A 103 -1.61 7.09 10.17
N ALA A 104 -2.13 8.30 10.42
CA ALA A 104 -1.98 8.99 11.70
C ALA A 104 -2.71 8.26 12.85
N ALA A 105 -3.92 7.74 12.59
CA ALA A 105 -4.65 6.93 13.56
C ALA A 105 -3.92 5.61 13.86
N SER A 106 -3.43 4.92 12.83
CA SER A 106 -2.56 3.73 12.97
C SER A 106 -1.32 4.05 13.81
N ASP A 107 -0.66 5.18 13.55
CA ASP A 107 0.52 5.61 14.31
C ASP A 107 0.21 5.84 15.79
N ALA A 108 -0.95 6.40 16.11
CA ALA A 108 -1.41 6.58 17.49
C ALA A 108 -1.66 5.24 18.18
N VAL A 109 -2.32 4.29 17.51
CA VAL A 109 -2.53 2.92 18.01
C VAL A 109 -1.20 2.23 18.27
N ILE A 110 -0.27 2.29 17.31
CA ILE A 110 1.06 1.69 17.45
C ILE A 110 1.79 2.34 18.62
N ALA A 111 1.83 3.66 18.74
CA ALA A 111 2.52 4.34 19.83
C ALA A 111 1.95 3.99 21.21
N GLY A 112 0.62 3.90 21.33
CA GLY A 112 -0.09 3.71 22.59
C GLY A 112 -0.12 2.29 23.16
N ASN A 113 0.27 1.26 22.39
CA ASN A 113 0.12 -0.15 22.80
C ASN A 113 1.43 -0.94 22.73
N ASP A 114 1.62 -1.93 23.60
CA ASP A 114 2.75 -2.86 23.52
C ASP A 114 2.57 -3.88 22.37
N LEU A 115 3.66 -4.51 21.93
CA LEU A 115 3.62 -5.45 20.80
C LEU A 115 2.75 -6.68 21.06
N ASP A 116 2.60 -7.09 22.32
CA ASP A 116 1.77 -8.21 22.77
C ASP A 116 0.35 -7.79 23.18
N ALA A 117 -0.01 -6.50 23.03
CA ALA A 117 -1.37 -6.03 23.22
C ALA A 117 -2.33 -6.84 22.34
N ILE A 118 -3.44 -7.28 22.92
CA ILE A 118 -4.44 -8.12 22.25
C ILE A 118 -5.49 -7.25 21.57
N GLY A 119 -5.75 -7.54 20.30
CA GLY A 119 -6.82 -6.97 19.50
C GLY A 119 -7.69 -8.06 18.87
N HIS A 120 -8.76 -7.64 18.20
CA HIS A 120 -9.71 -8.56 17.57
C HIS A 120 -10.13 -8.08 16.18
N VAL A 121 -9.84 -8.88 15.14
CA VAL A 121 -10.18 -8.59 13.74
C VAL A 121 -11.54 -9.23 13.39
N PRO A 122 -12.64 -8.47 13.26
CA PRO A 122 -13.99 -9.03 13.21
C PRO A 122 -14.34 -9.80 11.93
N TRP A 123 -13.59 -9.61 10.83
CA TRP A 123 -13.80 -10.36 9.58
C TRP A 123 -12.89 -11.58 9.43
N TRP A 124 -12.00 -11.86 10.39
CA TRP A 124 -11.18 -13.06 10.39
C TRP A 124 -11.89 -14.20 11.12
N PRO A 125 -11.71 -15.47 10.72
CA PRO A 125 -12.30 -16.61 11.41
C PRO A 125 -11.59 -16.87 12.75
N GLU A 126 -12.33 -17.31 13.77
CA GLU A 126 -11.71 -17.80 15.01
C GLU A 126 -10.95 -19.12 14.76
N PRO A 127 -9.80 -19.36 15.43
CA PRO A 127 -9.17 -18.53 16.47
C PRO A 127 -8.24 -17.42 15.93
N MET A 128 -8.20 -17.18 14.61
CA MET A 128 -7.28 -16.22 14.00
C MET A 128 -7.67 -14.76 14.26
N ALA A 129 -8.94 -14.51 14.58
CA ALA A 129 -9.46 -13.16 14.85
C ALA A 129 -8.81 -12.51 16.06
N THR A 130 -8.40 -13.29 17.07
CA THR A 130 -7.64 -12.80 18.22
C THR A 130 -6.16 -12.63 17.83
N VAL A 131 -5.67 -11.38 17.82
CA VAL A 131 -4.35 -11.02 17.30
C VAL A 131 -3.55 -10.22 18.33
N THR A 132 -2.23 -10.19 18.18
CA THR A 132 -1.37 -9.22 18.86
C THR A 132 -1.11 -8.01 17.97
N LEU A 133 -0.73 -6.86 18.53
CA LEU A 133 -0.29 -5.70 17.73
C LEU A 133 0.87 -6.06 16.81
N GLN A 134 1.80 -6.90 17.27
CA GLN A 134 2.90 -7.41 16.45
C GLN A 134 2.39 -8.14 15.20
N HIS A 135 1.37 -8.99 15.35
CA HIS A 135 0.79 -9.72 14.21
C HIS A 135 0.20 -8.75 13.18
N ILE A 136 -0.55 -7.74 13.64
CA ILE A 136 -1.13 -6.73 12.75
C ILE A 136 -0.11 -5.82 12.09
N LEU A 137 0.95 -5.43 12.80
CA LEU A 137 2.08 -4.71 12.22
C LEU A 137 2.71 -5.51 11.08
N ILE A 138 3.05 -6.78 11.31
CA ILE A 138 3.65 -7.64 10.28
C ILE A 138 2.71 -7.82 9.10
N HIS A 139 1.43 -8.08 9.35
CA HIS A 139 0.41 -8.23 8.31
C HIS A 139 0.33 -6.99 7.43
N THR A 140 0.19 -5.80 8.04
CA THR A 140 0.06 -4.55 7.30
C THR A 140 1.34 -4.17 6.56
N ILE A 141 2.52 -4.43 7.13
CA ILE A 141 3.80 -4.23 6.44
C ILE A 141 3.87 -5.10 5.18
N ALA A 142 3.41 -6.36 5.27
CA ALA A 142 3.39 -7.28 4.13
C ALA A 142 2.42 -6.79 3.04
N GLU A 143 1.22 -6.35 3.42
CA GLU A 143 0.24 -5.78 2.47
C GLU A 143 0.79 -4.52 1.79
N ALA A 144 1.29 -3.56 2.56
CA ALA A 144 1.81 -2.30 2.04
C ALA A 144 3.00 -2.53 1.08
N ASN A 145 3.94 -3.41 1.43
CA ASN A 145 5.09 -3.70 0.55
C ASN A 145 4.69 -4.49 -0.70
N ARG A 146 3.76 -5.44 -0.60
CA ARG A 146 3.22 -6.16 -1.77
C ARG A 146 2.62 -5.17 -2.76
N HIS A 147 1.77 -4.26 -2.27
CA HIS A 147 1.12 -3.26 -3.11
C HIS A 147 2.07 -2.15 -3.59
N ALA A 148 3.10 -1.79 -2.83
CA ALA A 148 4.16 -0.92 -3.31
C ALA A 148 4.91 -1.55 -4.51
N GLY A 149 5.18 -2.86 -4.47
CA GLY A 149 5.77 -3.58 -5.61
C GLY A 149 4.83 -3.68 -6.81
N HIS A 150 3.52 -3.86 -6.61
CA HIS A 150 2.56 -3.74 -7.71
C HIS A 150 2.56 -2.32 -8.32
N SER A 151 2.66 -1.30 -7.46
CA SER A 151 2.71 0.10 -7.89
C SER A 151 3.97 0.41 -8.70
N ASP A 152 5.10 -0.24 -8.38
CA ASP A 152 6.34 -0.11 -9.18
C ASP A 152 6.11 -0.53 -10.64
N ILE A 153 5.51 -1.70 -10.86
CA ILE A 153 5.24 -2.21 -12.22
C ILE A 153 4.21 -1.33 -12.94
N VAL A 154 3.15 -0.93 -12.25
CA VAL A 154 2.12 -0.05 -12.86
C VAL A 154 2.71 1.32 -13.21
N ARG A 155 3.55 1.90 -12.35
CA ARG A 155 4.22 3.18 -12.62
C ARG A 155 5.20 3.07 -13.78
N GLU A 156 5.99 1.99 -13.82
CA GLU A 156 6.93 1.75 -14.92
C GLU A 156 6.22 1.69 -16.28
N LEU A 157 5.02 1.10 -16.34
CA LEU A 157 4.21 1.05 -17.56
C LEU A 157 3.63 2.41 -17.98
N ILE A 158 3.56 3.39 -17.08
CA ILE A 158 3.00 4.72 -17.37
C ILE A 158 4.07 5.64 -17.94
N ASP A 159 5.17 5.84 -17.20
CA ASP A 159 6.21 6.81 -17.55
C ASP A 159 7.64 6.26 -17.41
N GLY A 160 7.76 4.99 -17.04
CA GLY A 160 9.04 4.32 -16.85
C GLY A 160 9.66 4.53 -15.48
N SER A 161 9.08 5.28 -14.53
CA SER A 161 9.62 5.39 -13.16
C SER A 161 9.22 4.20 -12.28
N ALA A 162 10.06 3.80 -11.31
CA ALA A 162 9.69 2.76 -10.32
C ALA A 162 10.56 2.82 -9.05
N GLY A 163 10.19 2.10 -7.99
CA GLY A 163 11.08 1.86 -6.85
C GLY A 163 10.72 2.56 -5.55
N TYR A 164 11.73 2.83 -4.71
CA TYR A 164 11.48 3.11 -3.30
C TYR A 164 11.09 4.56 -3.02
N SER A 165 11.66 5.49 -3.78
CA SER A 165 11.32 6.92 -3.75
C SER A 165 11.70 7.58 -5.06
N ALA A 166 11.26 8.82 -5.29
CA ALA A 166 11.69 9.62 -6.44
C ALA A 166 13.22 9.83 -6.52
N GLN A 167 13.95 9.63 -5.41
CA GLN A 167 15.42 9.76 -5.35
C GLN A 167 16.12 8.39 -5.46
N VAL A 168 15.42 7.31 -5.12
CA VAL A 168 15.90 5.92 -5.20
C VAL A 168 15.01 5.18 -6.19
N ASP A 169 15.06 5.67 -7.43
CA ASP A 169 14.37 5.05 -8.56
C ASP A 169 15.18 3.82 -9.01
N LEU A 170 14.51 2.67 -9.13
CA LEU A 170 15.13 1.44 -9.65
C LEU A 170 15.58 1.62 -11.09
N VAL A 171 14.92 2.52 -11.81
CA VAL A 171 15.06 2.77 -13.22
C VAL A 171 16.17 3.79 -13.47
N SER A 172 16.33 4.83 -12.65
CA SER A 172 17.33 5.87 -12.94
C SER A 172 18.79 5.43 -12.78
N ARG A 173 19.06 4.21 -12.28
CA ARG A 173 20.41 3.68 -12.06
C ARG A 173 21.16 3.34 -13.36
N ASP A 174 20.43 2.83 -14.34
CA ASP A 174 20.98 2.45 -15.65
C ASP A 174 20.27 3.33 -16.69
N GLY A 175 20.95 3.86 -17.71
CA GLY A 175 20.29 4.71 -18.71
C GLY A 175 19.16 3.99 -19.47
N GLN A 176 18.22 4.71 -20.09
CA GLN A 176 17.13 4.09 -20.90
C GLN A 176 17.67 3.14 -21.99
N ALA A 177 18.81 3.47 -22.61
CA ALA A 177 19.44 2.64 -23.63
C ALA A 177 20.00 1.33 -23.05
N GLU A 178 20.70 1.41 -21.92
CA GLU A 178 21.28 0.25 -21.23
C GLU A 178 20.18 -0.74 -20.78
N ARG A 179 19.02 -0.22 -20.34
CA ARG A 179 17.86 -1.07 -20.04
C ARG A 179 17.28 -1.77 -21.26
N ARG A 180 17.19 -1.09 -22.41
CA ARG A 180 16.69 -1.73 -23.63
C ARG A 180 17.59 -2.88 -24.06
N GLU A 181 18.90 -2.66 -24.05
CA GLU A 181 19.89 -3.71 -24.35
C GLU A 181 19.78 -4.88 -23.37
N GLN A 182 19.66 -4.59 -22.07
CA GLN A 182 19.46 -5.63 -21.06
C GLN A 182 18.15 -6.38 -21.26
N TRP A 183 17.05 -5.69 -21.59
CA TRP A 183 15.76 -6.30 -21.89
C TRP A 183 15.86 -7.24 -23.09
N GLU A 184 16.45 -6.80 -24.21
CA GLU A 184 16.63 -7.60 -25.42
C GLU A 184 17.49 -8.85 -25.14
N ARG A 185 18.53 -8.70 -24.31
CA ARG A 185 19.36 -9.81 -23.84
C ARG A 185 18.54 -10.82 -23.04
N LEU A 186 17.74 -10.37 -22.07
CA LEU A 186 16.91 -11.24 -21.22
C LEU A 186 15.82 -11.94 -22.02
N GLU A 187 15.16 -11.24 -22.95
CA GLU A 187 14.18 -11.81 -23.87
C GLU A 187 14.83 -12.89 -24.77
N GLY A 188 16.03 -12.62 -25.28
CA GLY A 188 16.79 -13.60 -26.04
C GLY A 188 17.15 -14.84 -25.23
N ILE A 189 17.46 -14.69 -23.94
CA ILE A 189 17.69 -15.84 -23.03
C ILE A 189 16.38 -16.64 -22.87
N ALA A 190 15.26 -15.97 -22.58
CA ALA A 190 13.97 -16.63 -22.38
C ALA A 190 13.50 -17.41 -23.61
N ARG A 191 13.69 -16.88 -24.83
CA ARG A 191 13.32 -17.56 -26.08
C ARG A 191 14.16 -18.81 -26.40
N ARG A 192 15.34 -18.94 -25.80
CA ARG A 192 16.26 -20.06 -26.03
C ARG A 192 16.23 -21.12 -24.94
N ALA A 193 15.55 -20.85 -23.82
CA ALA A 193 15.32 -21.80 -22.74
C ALA A 193 14.16 -22.74 -23.10
#